data_AF-A0A5E4JJ45-F1
#
_entry.id   AF-A0A5E4JJ45-F1
#
_cell.length_a   1.000
_cell.length_b   1.000
_cell.length_c   1.000
_cell.angle_alpha   90.00
_cell.angle_beta   90.00
_cell.angle_gamma   90.00
#
_symmetry.space_group_name_H-M   'P 1'
#
loop_
_entity.id
_entity.type
_entity.pdbx_description
1 polymer ?
#
loop_
_entity_poly.entity_id
_entity_poly.type
_entity_poly.pdbx_seq_one_letter_code
_entity_poly.pdbx_strand_id
1 'polypeptide(L)'
;MSAVRYSKVNNFTLSELKLIAEALKNYTFIVHNFDADLIQKTMDVAIKYNISIYAATYVALAINSNSKLYTADEKLITATKLSFVRHIKDFK
;
A
#
# COMPACT_ATOMS: atom_id res chain seq x y z
N MET A 1 -7.47 1.48 15.57
CA MET A 1 -6.40 0.50 15.88
C MET A 1 -5.38 0.54 14.76
N SER A 2 -4.11 0.85 15.01
CA SER A 2 -3.09 1.00 13.97
C SER A 2 -2.48 -0.35 13.56
N ALA A 3 -2.09 -0.50 12.29
CA ALA A 3 -1.52 -1.74 11.73
C ALA A 3 -0.28 -2.26 12.49
N VAL A 4 0.48 -1.37 13.14
CA VAL A 4 1.65 -1.71 13.95
C VAL A 4 1.29 -2.57 15.17
N ARG A 5 0.08 -2.45 15.72
CA ARG A 5 -0.38 -3.33 16.81
C ARG A 5 -0.68 -4.76 16.35
N TYR A 6 -0.89 -4.99 15.06
CA TYR A 6 -1.34 -6.29 14.54
C TYR A 6 -0.19 -7.12 13.96
N SER A 7 0.94 -6.50 13.59
CA SER A 7 2.12 -7.25 13.19
C SER A 7 2.72 -7.95 14.40
N LYS A 8 2.82 -9.29 14.37
CA LYS A 8 3.63 -10.12 15.29
C LYS A 8 5.15 -9.84 15.20
N VAL A 9 5.52 -8.65 14.74
CA VAL A 9 6.89 -8.17 14.59
C VAL A 9 7.18 -7.36 15.83
N ASN A 10 7.82 -8.01 16.82
CA ASN A 10 8.42 -7.46 18.05
C ASN A 10 7.57 -6.42 18.82
N ASN A 11 7.45 -6.60 20.14
CA ASN A 11 6.78 -5.62 21.00
C ASN A 11 7.53 -4.27 21.01
N PHE A 12 7.30 -3.43 20.01
CA PHE A 12 7.83 -2.08 19.96
C PHE A 12 7.36 -1.33 21.20
N THR A 13 8.31 -0.78 21.94
CA THR A 13 8.04 0.15 23.03
C THR A 13 7.44 1.44 22.47
N LEU A 14 6.74 2.20 23.32
CA LEU A 14 6.20 3.51 22.94
C LEU A 14 7.30 4.45 22.43
N SER A 15 8.51 4.36 23.02
CA SER A 15 9.66 5.16 22.62
C SER A 15 10.13 4.82 21.21
N GLU A 16 10.22 3.53 20.86
CA GLU A 16 10.57 3.11 19.49
C GLU A 16 9.51 3.54 18.49
N LEU A 17 8.22 3.47 18.83
CA LEU A 17 7.15 3.97 17.95
C LEU A 17 7.24 5.47 17.70
N LYS A 18 7.63 6.26 18.70
CA LYS A 18 7.86 7.71 18.54
C LYS A 18 9.04 7.98 17.60
N LEU A 19 10.14 7.26 17.77
CA LEU A 19 11.30 7.37 16.88
C LEU A 19 10.96 6.99 15.43
N ILE A 20 10.18 5.92 15.23
CA ILE A 20 9.67 5.55 13.90
C ILE A 20 8.80 6.67 13.32
N ALA A 21 7.90 7.27 14.11
CA ALA A 21 7.05 8.36 13.66
C ALA A 21 7.84 9.63 13.28
N GLU A 22 8.88 9.96 14.05
CA GLU A 22 9.80 11.06 13.73
C GLU A 22 10.60 10.77 12.47
N ALA A 23 11.11 9.54 12.31
CA ALA A 23 11.78 9.13 11.07
C ALA A 23 10.84 9.23 9.87
N LEU A 24 9.58 8.80 10.00
CA LEU A 24 8.55 8.89 8.96
C LEU A 24 8.32 10.34 8.50
N LYS A 25 8.35 11.32 9.41
CA LYS A 25 8.23 12.75 9.05
C LYS A 25 9.35 13.25 8.16
N ASN A 26 10.54 12.66 8.23
CA ASN A 26 11.69 13.07 7.44
C ASN A 26 11.68 12.48 6.03
N TYR A 27 10.77 11.56 5.71
CA TYR A 27 10.60 11.07 4.34
C TYR A 27 9.76 12.04 3.51
N THR A 28 10.12 12.20 2.25
CA THR A 28 9.35 13.00 1.29
C THR A 28 8.23 12.14 0.70
N PHE A 29 7.14 11.97 1.47
CA PHE A 29 5.94 11.31 0.96
C PHE A 29 5.15 12.25 0.04
N ILE A 30 4.80 11.75 -1.15
CA ILE A 30 3.81 12.39 -2.01
C ILE A 30 2.44 11.79 -1.63
N VAL A 31 1.57 12.64 -1.08
CA VAL A 31 0.20 12.24 -0.73
C VAL A 31 -0.71 12.52 -1.92
N HIS A 32 -1.33 11.48 -2.46
CA HIS A 32 -2.32 11.60 -3.52
C HIS A 32 -3.73 11.66 -2.92
N ASN A 33 -4.50 12.65 -3.36
CA ASN A 33 -5.91 12.77 -2.97
C ASN A 33 -6.73 11.66 -3.61
N PHE A 34 -7.74 11.18 -2.88
CA PHE A 34 -8.70 10.19 -3.39
C PHE A 34 -9.82 10.91 -4.15
N ASP A 35 -9.47 11.44 -5.31
CA ASP A 35 -10.37 12.20 -6.20
C ASP A 35 -11.28 11.29 -7.04
N ALA A 36 -12.18 11.90 -7.82
CA ALA A 36 -13.19 11.19 -8.61
C ALA A 36 -12.57 10.16 -9.58
N ASP A 37 -11.46 10.50 -10.23
CA ASP A 37 -10.78 9.64 -11.18
C ASP A 37 -10.16 8.43 -10.48
N LEU A 38 -9.48 8.66 -9.35
CA LEU A 38 -8.91 7.58 -8.55
C LEU A 38 -10.01 6.71 -7.92
N ILE A 39 -11.13 7.29 -7.48
CA ILE A 39 -12.28 6.55 -6.96
C ILE A 39 -12.84 5.60 -8.03
N GLN A 40 -13.11 6.11 -9.23
CA GLN A 40 -13.66 5.29 -10.31
C GLN A 40 -12.72 4.13 -10.64
N LYS A 41 -11.41 4.43 -10.78
CA LYS A 41 -10.40 3.42 -11.07
C LYS A 41 -10.29 2.36 -9.97
N THR A 42 -10.38 2.77 -8.71
CA THR A 42 -10.38 1.86 -7.57
C THR A 42 -11.56 0.91 -7.60
N MET A 43 -12.77 1.40 -7.91
CA MET A 43 -13.95 0.54 -8.00
C MET A 43 -13.80 -0.49 -9.12
N ASP A 44 -13.34 -0.07 -10.30
CA ASP A 44 -13.09 -0.97 -11.43
C ASP A 44 -12.10 -2.08 -11.06
N VAL A 45 -10.99 -1.70 -10.39
CA VAL A 45 -9.95 -2.65 -9.94
C VAL A 45 -10.48 -3.59 -8.86
N ALA A 46 -11.21 -3.07 -7.87
CA ALA A 46 -11.74 -3.87 -6.77
C ALA A 46 -12.67 -4.97 -7.27
N ILE A 47 -13.59 -4.63 -8.17
CA ILE A 47 -14.53 -5.58 -8.78
C ILE A 47 -13.78 -6.56 -9.68
N LYS A 48 -12.91 -6.06 -10.58
CA LYS A 48 -12.20 -6.90 -11.56
C LYS A 48 -11.33 -7.98 -10.91
N TYR A 49 -10.64 -7.64 -9.83
CA TYR A 49 -9.69 -8.56 -9.18
C TYR A 49 -10.25 -9.17 -7.90
N ASN A 50 -11.49 -8.87 -7.53
CA ASN A 50 -12.14 -9.32 -6.29
C ASN A 50 -11.26 -9.09 -5.05
N ILE A 51 -10.79 -7.85 -4.88
CA ILE A 51 -9.95 -7.41 -3.76
C ILE A 51 -10.62 -6.27 -2.99
N SER A 52 -10.15 -6.01 -1.76
CA SER A 52 -10.69 -4.91 -0.95
C SER A 52 -10.46 -3.56 -1.62
N ILE A 53 -11.36 -2.60 -1.36
CA ILE A 53 -11.21 -1.21 -1.83
C ILE A 53 -9.83 -0.65 -1.44
N TYR A 54 -9.35 -0.95 -0.24
CA TYR A 54 -8.01 -0.53 0.22
C TYR A 54 -6.89 -1.05 -0.68
N ALA A 55 -6.88 -2.35 -0.99
CA ALA A 55 -5.86 -2.95 -1.84
C ALA A 55 -5.99 -2.45 -3.29
N ALA A 56 -7.22 -2.29 -3.77
CA ALA A 56 -7.53 -1.73 -5.08
C ALA A 56 -7.06 -0.28 -5.22
N THR A 57 -7.14 0.55 -4.18
CA THR A 57 -6.67 1.94 -4.21
C THR A 57 -5.18 2.03 -4.53
N TYR A 58 -4.35 1.18 -3.92
CA TYR A 58 -2.91 1.18 -4.22
C TYR A 58 -2.60 0.71 -5.64
N VAL A 59 -3.35 -0.28 -6.15
CA VAL A 59 -3.21 -0.76 -7.53
C VAL A 59 -3.67 0.31 -8.52
N ALA A 60 -4.81 0.96 -8.27
CA ALA A 60 -5.35 2.04 -9.09
C ALA A 60 -4.41 3.26 -9.11
N LEU A 61 -3.84 3.62 -7.96
CA LEU A 61 -2.86 4.69 -7.86
C LEU A 61 -1.61 4.37 -8.69
N ALA A 62 -1.10 3.14 -8.62
CA ALA A 62 0.05 2.71 -9.42
C ALA A 62 -0.26 2.75 -10.94
N ILE A 63 -1.49 2.43 -11.35
CA ILE A 63 -1.93 2.56 -12.75
C ILE A 63 -1.94 4.04 -13.17
N ASN A 64 -2.58 4.92 -12.39
CA ASN A 64 -2.72 6.34 -12.73
C ASN A 64 -1.37 7.06 -12.77
N SER A 65 -0.43 6.66 -11.92
CA SER A 65 0.93 7.21 -11.86
C SER A 65 1.95 6.49 -12.74
N ASN A 66 1.51 5.51 -13.55
CA ASN A 66 2.38 4.66 -14.38
C ASN A 66 3.60 4.11 -13.61
N SER A 67 3.36 3.63 -12.40
CA SER A 67 4.39 3.27 -11.41
C SER A 67 4.29 1.80 -11.00
N LYS A 68 5.35 1.29 -10.38
CA LYS A 68 5.36 -0.04 -9.77
C LYS A 68 4.78 0.02 -8.36
N LEU A 69 3.90 -0.94 -8.03
CA LEU A 69 3.43 -1.15 -6.66
C LEU A 69 4.29 -2.22 -5.99
N TYR A 70 4.99 -1.85 -4.93
CA TYR A 70 5.71 -2.80 -4.08
C TYR A 70 4.92 -3.04 -2.79
N THR A 71 4.66 -4.30 -2.46
CA THR A 71 3.86 -4.69 -1.28
C THR A 71 4.44 -5.94 -0.62
N ALA A 72 4.23 -6.08 0.70
CA ALA A 72 4.49 -7.34 1.41
C ALA A 72 3.28 -8.29 1.39
N ASP A 73 2.14 -7.86 0.82
CA ASP A 73 0.93 -8.67 0.71
C ASP A 73 0.99 -9.60 -0.50
N GLU A 74 1.46 -10.82 -0.27
CA GLU A 74 1.52 -11.88 -1.29
C GLU A 74 0.13 -12.25 -1.85
N LYS A 75 -0.95 -12.06 -1.08
CA LYS A 75 -2.31 -12.32 -1.55
C LYS A 75 -2.71 -11.32 -2.63
N LEU A 76 -2.33 -10.04 -2.47
CA LEU A 76 -2.59 -9.00 -3.48
C LEU A 76 -1.84 -9.29 -4.79
N ILE A 77 -0.58 -9.72 -4.70
CA ILE A 77 0.24 -10.11 -5.85
C ILE A 77 -0.43 -11.27 -6.59
N THR A 78 -0.84 -12.30 -5.85
CA THR A 78 -1.45 -13.52 -6.40
C THR A 78 -2.84 -13.26 -6.99
N ALA A 79 -3.63 -12.39 -6.36
CA ALA A 79 -4.98 -12.04 -6.82
C ALA A 79 -4.95 -11.22 -8.12
N THR A 80 -4.01 -10.29 -8.26
CA THR A 80 -3.95 -9.38 -9.41
C THR A 80 -3.15 -9.93 -10.58
N LYS A 81 -2.05 -10.66 -10.31
CA LYS A 81 -1.09 -11.17 -11.30
C LYS A 81 -0.59 -10.09 -12.28
N LEU A 82 -0.57 -8.83 -11.84
CA LEU A 82 -0.14 -7.69 -12.63
C LEU A 82 1.39 -7.55 -12.57
N SER A 83 2.04 -7.37 -13.72
CA SER A 83 3.52 -7.33 -13.83
C SER A 83 4.19 -6.16 -13.10
N PHE A 84 3.42 -5.13 -12.75
CA PHE A 84 3.87 -3.97 -11.99
C PHE A 84 3.56 -4.07 -10.49
N VAL A 85 2.84 -5.11 -10.03
CA VAL A 85 2.58 -5.39 -8.61
C VAL A 85 3.58 -6.44 -8.15
N ARG A 86 4.51 -6.04 -7.29
CA ARG A 86 5.70 -6.84 -6.92
C ARG A 86 5.86 -6.97 -5.42
N HIS A 87 6.60 -7.99 -5.01
CA HIS A 87 6.93 -8.15 -3.61
C HIS A 87 7.96 -7.08 -3.19
N ILE A 88 7.82 -6.51 -1.99
CA ILE A 88 8.73 -5.47 -1.49
C ILE A 88 10.20 -5.95 -1.41
N LYS A 89 10.43 -7.26 -1.29
CA LYS A 89 11.77 -7.87 -1.37
C LYS A 89 12.45 -7.66 -2.73
N ASP A 90 11.69 -7.40 -3.79
CA ASP A 90 12.21 -7.13 -5.14
C ASP A 90 12.52 -5.64 -5.36
N PHE A 91 12.33 -4.81 -4.34
CA PHE A 91 12.70 -3.39 -4.37
C PHE A 91 14.23 -3.26 -4.32
N LYS A 92 14.80 -2.52 -5.27
CA LYS A 92 16.24 -2.23 -5.39
C LYS A 92 16.46 -0.74 -5.20
#